data_AF-A0AAU4MRM1-F1
#
_entry.id   AF-A0AAU4MRM1-F1
#
_cell.length_a   1.000
_cell.length_b   1.000
_cell.length_c   1.000
_cell.angle_alpha   90.00
_cell.angle_beta   90.00
_cell.angle_gamma   90.00
#
_symmetry.space_group_name_H-M   'P 1'
#
loop_
_entity.id
_entity.type
_entity.pdbx_description
1 polymer ?
#
loop_
_entity_poly.entity_id
_entity_poly.type
_entity_poly.pdbx_seq_one_letter_code
_entity_poly.pdbx_strand_id
1 'polypeptide(L)'
;MTSVSARESRLNRLWGAVCAFAGIFFLLWALSWLHASVLNEDLQNHCADVHTSRFPFEKSCTHEDGTVEGANSVTFDGIFFGSMSAGIACLVAAFMTEAVRRR
;
A
#
# COMPACT_ATOMS: atom_id res chain seq x y z
N MET A 1 12.86 -36.21 11.28
CA MET A 1 11.76 -35.36 11.80
C MET A 1 12.01 -33.84 11.68
N THR A 2 13.15 -33.39 11.18
CA THR A 2 13.56 -31.96 11.22
C THR A 2 13.17 -31.11 10.02
N SER A 3 13.00 -31.71 8.83
CA SER A 3 12.73 -30.97 7.59
C SER A 3 11.28 -30.48 7.45
N VAL A 4 10.33 -31.20 8.06
CA VAL A 4 8.90 -30.86 8.02
C VAL A 4 8.60 -29.68 8.94
N SER A 5 9.11 -29.69 10.18
CA SER A 5 8.90 -28.59 11.15
C SER A 5 9.59 -27.28 10.73
N ALA A 6 10.77 -27.37 10.11
CA ALA A 6 11.48 -26.21 9.56
C ALA A 6 10.72 -25.56 8.39
N ARG A 7 9.95 -26.34 7.63
CA ARG A 7 9.15 -25.84 6.51
C ARG A 7 7.82 -25.24 6.96
N GLU A 8 7.13 -25.85 7.92
CA GLU A 8 5.90 -25.30 8.52
C GLU A 8 6.14 -23.97 9.20
N SER A 9 7.25 -23.84 9.94
CA SER A 9 7.63 -22.56 10.56
C SER A 9 7.92 -21.47 9.52
N ARG A 10 8.56 -21.82 8.39
CA ARG A 10 8.77 -20.89 7.26
C ARG A 10 7.46 -20.46 6.61
N LEU A 11 6.51 -21.38 6.43
CA LEU A 11 5.19 -21.09 5.87
C LEU A 11 4.38 -20.16 6.79
N ASN A 12 4.35 -20.44 8.09
CA ASN A 12 3.70 -19.56 9.08
C ASN A 12 4.32 -18.16 9.09
N ARG A 13 5.65 -18.06 8.95
CA ARG A 13 6.35 -16.76 8.86
C ARG A 13 5.99 -16.00 7.58
N LEU A 14 5.84 -16.69 6.45
CA LEU A 14 5.40 -16.08 5.19
C LEU A 14 3.95 -15.56 5.31
N TRP A 15 3.04 -16.34 5.87
CA TRP A 15 1.67 -15.89 6.14
C TRP A 15 1.63 -14.71 7.10
N GLY A 16 2.45 -14.72 8.16
CA GLY A 16 2.61 -13.58 9.06
C GLY A 16 3.09 -12.32 8.32
N ALA A 17 4.07 -12.46 7.42
CA ALA A 17 4.55 -11.36 6.59
C ALA A 17 3.47 -10.84 5.63
N VAL A 18 2.71 -11.73 4.99
CA VAL A 18 1.56 -11.37 4.15
C VAL A 18 0.54 -10.53 4.93
N CYS A 19 0.16 -10.98 6.13
CA CYS A 19 -0.77 -10.24 6.99
C CYS A 19 -0.22 -8.86 7.38
N ALA A 20 1.06 -8.78 7.73
CA ALA A 20 1.70 -7.51 8.07
C ALA A 20 1.72 -6.53 6.88
N PHE A 21 2.14 -6.99 5.71
CA PHE A 21 2.18 -6.15 4.50
C PHE A 21 0.78 -5.74 4.02
N ALA A 22 -0.19 -6.66 4.09
CA ALA A 22 -1.59 -6.34 3.81
C ALA A 22 -2.13 -5.29 4.79
N GLY A 23 -1.83 -5.43 6.08
CA GLY A 23 -2.20 -4.45 7.10
C GLY A 23 -1.63 -3.06 6.80
N ILE A 24 -0.32 -2.97 6.50
CA ILE A 24 0.34 -1.71 6.13
C ILE A 24 -0.32 -1.11 4.88
N PHE A 25 -0.56 -1.92 3.86
CA PHE A 25 -1.21 -1.49 2.63
C PHE A 25 -2.61 -0.91 2.90
N PHE A 26 -3.46 -1.61 3.65
CA PHE A 26 -4.81 -1.14 3.96
C PHE A 26 -4.81 0.09 4.87
N LEU A 27 -3.86 0.20 5.81
CA LEU A 27 -3.70 1.39 6.64
C LEU A 27 -3.33 2.61 5.80
N LEU A 28 -2.32 2.50 4.93
CA LEU A 28 -1.92 3.58 4.03
C LEU A 28 -3.04 3.90 3.03
N TRP A 29 -3.72 2.89 2.49
CA TRP A 29 -4.88 3.09 1.64
C TRP A 29 -5.95 3.93 2.35
N ALA A 30 -6.33 3.56 3.58
CA ALA A 30 -7.32 4.29 4.36
C ALA A 30 -6.87 5.71 4.72
N LEU A 31 -5.59 5.91 5.04
CA LEU A 31 -5.03 7.25 5.28
C LEU A 31 -5.06 8.11 4.02
N SER A 32 -4.71 7.57 2.85
CA SER A 32 -4.81 8.31 1.58
C SER A 32 -6.26 8.71 1.28
N TRP A 33 -7.20 7.80 1.57
CA TRP A 33 -8.61 8.04 1.38
C TRP A 33 -9.13 9.13 2.33
N LEU A 34 -8.80 9.05 3.63
CA LEU A 34 -9.16 10.08 4.60
C LEU A 34 -8.58 11.45 4.22
N HIS A 35 -7.33 11.49 3.77
CA HIS A 35 -6.69 12.73 3.34
C HIS A 35 -7.41 13.35 2.12
N ALA A 36 -7.70 12.55 1.09
CA ALA A 36 -8.38 13.02 -0.11
C ALA A 36 -9.88 13.31 0.08
N SER A 37 -10.56 12.57 0.95
CA SER A 37 -12.02 12.65 1.12
C SER A 37 -12.47 13.54 2.26
N VAL A 38 -11.68 13.69 3.34
CA VAL A 38 -12.07 14.47 4.52
C VAL A 38 -11.25 15.77 4.63
N LEU A 39 -9.93 15.71 4.46
CA LEU A 39 -9.07 16.88 4.64
C LEU A 39 -9.07 17.80 3.41
N ASN A 40 -9.05 17.23 2.21
CA ASN A 40 -9.02 17.99 0.96
C ASN A 40 -10.39 18.06 0.27
N GLU A 41 -11.50 17.96 1.03
CA GLU A 41 -12.84 18.12 0.45
C GLU A 41 -13.07 19.56 -0.07
N ASP A 42 -12.58 20.56 0.65
CA ASP A 42 -12.74 21.98 0.31
C ASP A 42 -11.66 22.53 -0.63
N LEU A 43 -10.64 21.75 -1.00
CA LEU A 43 -9.63 22.18 -1.97
C LEU A 43 -10.26 22.57 -3.32
N GLN A 44 -11.37 21.93 -3.69
CA GLN A 44 -12.14 22.28 -4.90
C GLN A 44 -12.74 23.68 -4.87
N ASN A 45 -13.02 24.24 -3.69
CA ASN A 45 -13.63 25.56 -3.55
C ASN A 45 -12.61 26.70 -3.48
N HIS A 46 -11.31 26.38 -3.33
CA HIS A 46 -10.25 27.38 -3.15
C HIS A 46 -9.19 27.37 -4.25
N CYS A 47 -9.20 26.37 -5.12
CA CYS A 47 -8.20 26.21 -6.17
C CYS A 47 -8.79 26.35 -7.58
N ALA A 48 -8.05 27.06 -8.43
CA ALA A 48 -8.42 27.27 -9.84
C ALA A 48 -8.22 26.00 -10.69
N ASP A 49 -7.26 25.13 -10.32
CA ASP A 49 -6.97 23.89 -11.03
C ASP A 49 -6.71 22.74 -10.04
N VAL A 50 -7.70 21.85 -9.90
CA VAL A 50 -7.68 20.74 -8.94
C VAL A 50 -7.34 19.45 -9.68
N HIS A 51 -6.22 18.83 -9.31
CA HIS A 51 -5.85 17.52 -9.79
C HIS A 51 -6.36 16.44 -8.83
N THR A 52 -7.05 15.43 -9.35
CA THR A 52 -7.53 14.30 -8.55
C THR A 52 -7.03 13.00 -9.15
N SER A 53 -6.23 12.26 -8.40
CA SER A 53 -5.80 10.93 -8.79
C SER A 53 -6.63 9.88 -8.04
N ARG A 54 -7.01 8.82 -8.77
CA ARG A 54 -7.83 7.74 -8.20
C ARG A 54 -7.01 6.74 -7.40
N PHE A 55 -5.69 6.68 -7.60
CA PHE A 55 -4.84 5.72 -6.93
C PHE A 55 -3.33 6.06 -7.05
N PRO A 56 -2.61 6.23 -5.93
CA PRO A 56 -3.14 6.42 -4.55
C PRO A 56 -4.15 7.58 -4.51
N PHE A 57 -5.12 7.57 -3.58
CA PHE A 57 -6.12 8.65 -3.55
C PHE A 57 -5.43 9.97 -3.22
N GLU A 58 -5.52 10.93 -4.14
CA GLU A 58 -4.90 12.24 -3.98
C GLU A 58 -5.82 13.32 -4.55
N LYS A 59 -5.91 14.43 -3.84
CA LYS A 59 -6.42 15.69 -4.35
C LYS A 59 -5.35 16.73 -4.13
N SER A 60 -4.71 17.15 -5.21
CA SER A 60 -3.66 18.15 -5.18
C SER A 60 -4.09 19.40 -5.94
N CYS A 61 -3.55 20.53 -5.50
CA CYS A 61 -3.78 21.84 -6.11
C CYS A 61 -2.43 22.40 -6.52
N THR A 62 -2.36 22.97 -7.73
CA THR A 62 -1.19 23.72 -8.18
C THR A 62 -1.52 25.20 -8.12
N HIS A 63 -0.79 25.96 -7.31
CA HIS A 63 -0.92 27.41 -7.23
C HIS A 63 -0.22 28.08 -8.42
N GLU A 64 -0.58 29.35 -8.72
CA GLU A 64 0.04 30.13 -9.81
C GLU A 64 1.55 30.34 -9.63
N ASP A 65 2.05 30.24 -8.40
CA ASP A 65 3.47 30.30 -8.06
C ASP A 65 4.21 28.97 -8.31
N GLY A 66 3.50 27.93 -8.78
CA GLY A 66 4.02 26.61 -9.08
C GLY A 66 4.16 25.70 -7.86
N THR A 67 3.68 26.12 -6.68
CA THR A 67 3.64 25.26 -5.50
C THR A 67 2.50 24.24 -5.60
N VAL A 68 2.76 23.01 -5.14
CA VAL A 68 1.78 21.91 -5.14
C VAL A 68 1.38 21.62 -3.70
N GLU A 69 0.12 21.86 -3.37
CA GLU A 69 -0.47 21.53 -2.07
C GLU A 69 -1.32 20.27 -2.15
N GLY A 70 -1.37 19.51 -1.05
CA GLY A 70 -2.24 18.34 -0.92
C GLY A 70 -1.75 17.05 -1.62
N ALA A 71 -0.61 17.12 -2.32
CA ALA A 71 -0.01 15.94 -2.95
C ALA A 71 0.53 14.95 -1.90
N ASN A 72 0.37 13.65 -2.16
CA ASN A 72 1.00 12.64 -1.32
C ASN A 72 2.53 12.72 -1.50
N SER A 73 3.27 12.60 -0.39
CA SER A 73 4.74 12.60 -0.47
C SER A 73 5.24 11.36 -1.22
N VAL A 74 6.35 11.50 -1.95
CA VAL A 74 7.02 10.37 -2.64
C VAL A 74 7.33 9.21 -1.69
N THR A 75 7.61 9.50 -0.42
CA THR A 75 7.82 8.50 0.63
C THR A 75 6.56 7.67 0.88
N PHE A 76 5.39 8.29 0.90
CA PHE A 76 4.11 7.61 1.11
C PHE A 76 3.83 6.64 -0.04
N ASP A 77 4.00 7.09 -1.27
CA ASP A 77 3.83 6.25 -2.46
C ASP A 77 4.81 5.08 -2.47
N GLY A 78 6.06 5.33 -2.11
CA GLY A 78 7.09 4.30 -1.99
C GLY A 78 6.72 3.21 -0.98
N ILE A 79 6.22 3.57 0.20
CA ILE A 79 5.81 2.59 1.22
C ILE A 79 4.53 1.86 0.77
N PHE A 80 3.60 2.57 0.12
CA PHE A 80 2.36 2.00 -0.37
C PHE A 80 2.60 0.92 -1.44
N PHE A 81 3.31 1.25 -2.53
CA PHE A 81 3.65 0.28 -3.58
C PHE A 81 4.66 -0.76 -3.09
N GLY A 82 5.57 -0.37 -2.20
CA GLY A 82 6.53 -1.28 -1.57
C GLY A 82 5.86 -2.35 -0.72
N SER A 83 4.89 -1.98 0.13
CA SER A 83 4.13 -2.93 0.95
C SER A 83 3.27 -3.87 0.09
N MET A 84 2.61 -3.34 -0.95
CA MET A 84 1.83 -4.15 -1.90
C MET A 84 2.71 -5.20 -2.59
N SER A 85 3.83 -4.78 -3.19
CA SER A 85 4.74 -5.67 -3.92
C SER A 85 5.40 -6.71 -3.01
N ALA A 86 5.84 -6.32 -1.81
CA ALA A 86 6.38 -7.25 -0.81
C ALA A 86 5.34 -8.27 -0.34
N GLY A 87 4.09 -7.85 -0.12
CA GLY A 87 2.98 -8.75 0.21
C GLY A 87 2.71 -9.78 -0.88
N ILE A 88 2.66 -9.34 -2.16
CA ILE A 88 2.49 -10.23 -3.32
C ILE A 88 3.64 -11.23 -3.42
N ALA A 89 4.89 -10.78 -3.28
CA ALA A 89 6.05 -11.67 -3.31
C ALA A 89 5.98 -12.75 -2.19
N CYS A 90 5.56 -12.35 -0.99
CA CYS A 90 5.37 -13.28 0.12
C CYS A 90 4.25 -14.29 -0.14
N LEU A 91 3.12 -13.85 -0.71
CA LEU A 91 2.01 -14.71 -1.12
C LEU A 91 2.45 -15.73 -2.17
N VAL A 92 3.14 -15.27 -3.21
CA VAL A 92 3.68 -16.15 -4.28
C VAL A 92 4.62 -17.19 -3.68
N ALA A 93 5.52 -16.79 -2.79
CA ALA A 93 6.42 -17.71 -2.11
C ALA A 93 5.66 -18.73 -1.26
N ALA A 94 4.62 -18.31 -0.52
CA ALA A 94 3.78 -19.22 0.27
C ALA A 94 3.07 -20.25 -0.63
N PHE A 95 2.42 -19.81 -1.71
CA PHE A 95 1.73 -20.67 -2.66
C PHE A 95 2.68 -21.65 -3.37
N MET A 96 3.87 -21.22 -3.78
CA MET A 96 4.85 -22.14 -4.36
C MET A 96 5.28 -23.21 -3.35
N THR A 97 5.51 -22.81 -2.09
CA THR A 97 5.90 -23.75 -1.02
C THR A 97 4.80 -24.78 -0.76
N GLU A 98 3.54 -24.36 -0.83
CA GLU A 98 2.37 -25.22 -0.63
C GLU A 98 2.03 -26.08 -1.85
N ALA A 99 2.23 -25.57 -3.08
CA ALA A 99 2.08 -26.34 -4.32
C ALA A 99 3.10 -27.49 -4.41
N VAL A 100 4.35 -27.24 -3.97
CA VAL A 100 5.38 -28.29 -3.86
C VAL A 100 5.03 -29.33 -2.79
N ARG A 101 4.20 -29.00 -1.79
CA ARG A 101 3.72 -29.97 -0.77
C ARG A 101 2.66 -30.92 -1.32
N ARG A 102 1.83 -30.47 -2.27
CA ARG A 102 0.71 -31.26 -2.83
C ARG A 102 1.13 -32.20 -3.96
N ARG A 103 2.33 -32.05 -4.50
CA ARG A 103 2.95 -32.98 -5.47
C ARG A 103 3.73 -34.06 -4.73
#